data_AF-A0A3D2VIC2-F1
#
_entry.id   AF-A0A3D2VIC2-F1
#
_cell.length_a   1.000
_cell.length_b   1.000
_cell.length_c   1.000
_cell.angle_alpha   90.00
_cell.angle_beta   90.00
_cell.angle_gamma   90.00
#
_symmetry.space_group_name_H-M   'P 1'
#
loop_
_entity.id
_entity.type
_entity.pdbx_description
1 polymer ?
#
loop_
_entity_poly.entity_id
_entity_poly.type
_entity_poly.pdbx_seq_one_letter_code
_entity_poly.pdbx_strand_id
1 'polypeptide(L)' 'GFIVAELGKIPTIGDAVTLNDADGPTLRIVAMDGRRVERIVVVSPGSRAEGVGQNHAHD' A
#
# COMPACT_ATOMS: atom_id res chain seq x y z
N GLY A 1 -7.40 9.54 8.21
CA GLY A 1 -8.72 9.26 8.83
C GLY A 1 -8.82 7.77 9.08
N PHE A 2 -9.33 7.03 8.10
CA PHE A 2 -9.48 5.57 8.12
C PHE A 2 -8.28 4.79 8.72
N ILE A 3 -7.07 4.97 8.17
CA ILE A 3 -5.86 4.26 8.65
C ILE A 3 -5.58 4.49 10.14
N VAL A 4 -5.85 5.70 10.66
CA VAL A 4 -5.65 6.01 12.08
C VAL A 4 -6.67 5.29 12.95
N ALA A 5 -7.92 5.21 12.48
CA ALA A 5 -8.99 4.51 13.18
C ALA A 5 -8.70 3.00 13.26
N GLU A 6 -8.23 2.39 12.17
CA GLU A 6 -7.88 0.97 12.16
C GLU A 6 -6.63 0.63 12.98
N LEU A 7 -5.61 1.50 12.96
CA LEU A 7 -4.40 1.27 13.75
C LEU A 7 -4.59 1.58 15.24
N GLY A 8 -5.55 2.44 15.60
CA GLY A 8 -5.74 2.91 16.97
C GLY A 8 -4.58 3.75 17.53
N LYS A 9 -3.61 4.12 16.67
CA LYS A 9 -2.40 4.88 17.03
C LYS A 9 -2.05 5.89 15.94
N ILE A 10 -1.15 6.82 16.27
CA ILE A 10 -0.53 7.68 15.25
C ILE A 10 0.26 6.78 14.28
N PRO A 11 -0.01 6.85 12.96
CA PRO A 11 0.67 6.00 12.00
C PRO A 11 2.13 6.39 11.82
N THR A 12 2.93 5.39 11.47
CA THR A 12 4.35 5.50 11.15
C THR A 12 4.65 4.85 9.81
N ILE A 13 5.73 5.26 9.16
CA ILE A 13 6.20 4.62 7.91
C ILE A 13 6.41 3.13 8.17
N GLY A 14 5.84 2.29 7.31
CA GLY A 14 5.89 0.84 7.44
C GLY A 14 4.65 0.21 8.07
N ASP A 15 3.81 0.97 8.76
CA ASP A 15 2.51 0.46 9.22
C ASP A 15 1.65 0.00 8.03
N ALA A 16 0.85 -1.03 8.27
CA ALA A 16 0.00 -1.65 7.27
C ALA A 16 -1.40 -1.95 7.81
N VAL A 17 -2.40 -1.81 6.95
CA VAL A 17 -3.80 -2.16 7.23
C VAL A 17 -4.30 -3.01 6.06
N THR A 18 -4.79 -4.22 6.35
CA THR A 18 -5.42 -5.05 5.32
C THR A 18 -6.92 -4.82 5.34
N LEU A 19 -7.48 -4.52 4.16
CA LEU A 19 -8.92 -4.35 3.99
C LEU A 19 -9.57 -5.74 3.86
N ASN A 20 -10.77 -5.93 4.41
CA ASN A 20 -11.51 -7.21 4.33
C ASN A 20 -10.68 -8.41 4.82
N ASP A 21 -10.09 -8.30 6.01
CA ASP A 21 -9.26 -9.34 6.64
C ASP A 21 -8.12 -9.81 5.74
N ALA A 22 -7.90 -11.12 5.57
CA ALA A 22 -6.75 -11.67 4.85
C ALA A 22 -6.89 -11.64 3.32
N ASP A 23 -8.10 -11.35 2.81
CA ASP A 23 -8.44 -11.56 1.39
C ASP A 23 -8.49 -10.26 0.58
N GLY A 24 -8.37 -9.09 1.21
CA GLY A 24 -8.36 -7.81 0.53
C GLY A 24 -6.98 -7.13 0.50
N PRO A 25 -6.90 -5.97 -0.16
CA PRO A 25 -5.63 -5.27 -0.38
C PRO A 25 -5.03 -4.74 0.93
N THR A 26 -3.71 -4.79 1.01
CA THR A 26 -2.95 -4.17 2.11
C THR A 26 -2.55 -2.75 1.72
N LEU A 27 -2.96 -1.78 2.54
CA LEU A 27 -2.49 -0.40 2.47
C LEU A 27 -1.22 -0.29 3.32
N ARG A 28 -0.07 0.00 2.69
CA ARG A 28 1.20 0.21 3.40
C ARG A 28 1.63 1.67 3.31
N ILE A 29 1.95 2.25 4.46
CA ILE A 29 2.44 3.63 4.53
C ILE A 29 3.89 3.69 4.10
N VAL A 30 4.18 4.51 3.08
CA VAL A 30 5.53 4.67 2.53
C VAL A 30 6.08 6.08 2.68
N ALA A 31 5.23 7.08 2.93
CA ALA A 31 5.67 8.44 3.25
C ALA A 31 4.73 9.12 4.24
N MET A 32 5.32 9.93 5.10
CA MET A 32 4.66 10.77 6.10
C MET A 32 5.12 12.21 5.91
N ASP A 33 4.18 13.14 5.85
CA ASP A 33 4.44 14.58 5.93
C ASP A 33 4.14 15.04 7.36
N GLY A 34 5.18 14.98 8.19
CA GLY A 34 5.09 15.26 9.63
C GLY A 34 4.11 14.33 10.34
N ARG A 35 2.87 14.78 10.54
CA ARG A 35 1.81 14.05 11.25
C ARG A 35 0.78 13.40 10.34
N ARG A 36 0.87 13.59 9.02
CA ARG A 36 -0.11 13.09 8.05
C ARG A 36 0.54 12.04 7.16
N VAL A 37 -0.26 11.04 6.79
CA VAL A 37 0.11 10.10 5.73
C VAL A 37 0.13 10.88 4.42
N GLU A 38 1.28 10.90 3.77
CA GLU A 38 1.47 11.56 2.48
C GLU A 38 1.27 10.57 1.34
N ARG A 39 1.80 9.35 1.50
CA ARG A 39 1.75 8.32 0.45
C ARG A 39 1.55 6.93 1.03
N ILE A 40 0.69 6.18 0.36
CA ILE A 40 0.48 4.76 0.58
C ILE A 40 0.75 3.99 -0.72
N VAL A 41 1.18 2.75 -0.58
CA VAL A 41 1.11 1.76 -1.65
C VAL A 41 -0.02 0.78 -1.34
N VAL A 42 -0.71 0.34 -2.39
CA VAL A 42 -1.77 -0.66 -2.29
C VAL A 42 -1.22 -1.97 -2.83
N VAL A 43 -1.23 -3.01 -2.01
CA VAL A 43 -0.77 -4.35 -2.37
C VAL A 43 -1.99 -5.26 -2.44
N SER A 44 -2.41 -5.62 -3.65
CA SER A 44 -3.54 -6.53 -3.84
C SER A 44 -3.11 -7.99 -3.66
N PRO A 45 -3.85 -8.80 -2.88
CA PRO A 45 -3.63 -10.24 -2.84
C PRO A 45 -3.89 -10.82 -4.23
N GLY A 46 -2.91 -11.55 -4.76
CA GLY A 46 -2.97 -12.12 -6.11
C GLY A 46 -2.31 -11.29 -7.22
N SER A 47 -1.95 -10.03 -6.96
CA SER A 47 -1.12 -9.26 -7.90
C SER A 47 0.36 -9.60 -7.69
N ARG A 48 0.77 -10.77 -8.18
CA ARG A 48 2.18 -11.08 -8.38
C ARG A 48 2.74 -10.07 -9.37
N ALA A 49 3.40 -9.02 -8.86
CA ALA A 49 4.20 -8.02 -9.56
C ALA A 49 4.30 -8.23 -11.09
N GLU A 50 3.34 -7.71 -11.86
CA GLU A 50 3.49 -7.51 -13.30
C GLU A 50 4.42 -6.31 -13.49
N GLY A 51 5.70 -6.58 -13.33
CA GLY A 51 6.79 -5.62 -13.40
C GLY A 51 8.08 -6.33 -13.75
N VAL A 52 8.07 -7.12 -14.83
CA VAL A 52 9.28 -7.50 -15.56
C VAL A 52 9.08 -7.04 -16.98
N GLY A 53 9.66 -5.89 -17.30
CA GLY A 53 9.64 -5.34 -18.65
C GLY A 53 10.26 -6.30 -19.65
N GLN A 54 9.67 -6.40 -20.84
CA GLN A 54 10.41 -6.68 -22.05
C GLN A 54 9.95 -5.69 -23.13
N ASN A 55 10.98 -5.03 -23.65
CA ASN A 55 10.91 -3.91 -24.55
C ASN A 55 10.50 -4.36 -25.96
N HIS A 56 9.79 -3.49 -26.67
CA HIS A 56 10.10 -3.06 -28.04
C HIS A 56 10.50 -4.16 -29.06
N ALA A 57 9.59 -4.50 -29.98
CA ALA A 57 9.88 -4.54 -31.41
C ALA A 57 8.58 -4.56 -32.21
N HIS A 58 8.48 -3.56 -33.08
CA HIS A 58 7.53 -3.40 -34.16
C HIS A 58 8.06 -4.23 -35.34
N ASP A 59 7.24 -5.10 -35.94
CA ASP A 59 7.30 -5.48 -37.35
C ASP A 59 5.90 -5.93 -37.80
#